data_AF-A0A956C6F5-F1
#
_entry.id   AF-A0A956C6F5-F1
#
_cell.length_a   1.000
_cell.length_b   1.000
_cell.length_c   1.000
_cell.angle_alpha   90.00
_cell.angle_beta   90.00
_cell.angle_gamma   90.00
#
_symmetry.space_group_name_H-M   'P 1'
#
loop_
_entity.id
_entity.type
_entity.pdbx_description
1 polymer ?
#
loop_
_entity_poly.entity_id
_entity_poly.type
_entity_poly.pdbx_seq_one_letter_code
_entity_poly.pdbx_strand_id
1 'polypeptide(L)'
;MARYGRSQAQELLSRGDAEEALEAADADIAARGEGQGAASAWLDRGAALDMLERYAEAADAFERAFELDVAGDLDRLELDDGYFSAALAAGRDEATRGDVSKAAARLDTYVSRFPLGNHVAEAKTWKARMRGEMPSLLDKTRDANDVDLP
;
A
#
# COMPACT_ATOMS: atom_id res chain seq x y z
N MET A 1 27.27 -11.43 -9.12
CA MET A 1 26.90 -10.17 -9.82
C MET A 1 25.39 -10.08 -9.77
N ALA A 2 24.84 -9.33 -8.81
CA ALA A 2 23.40 -9.08 -8.75
C ALA A 2 23.01 -8.28 -9.98
N ARG A 3 22.15 -8.86 -10.83
CA ARG A 3 21.72 -8.24 -12.08
C ARG A 3 20.67 -7.19 -11.69
N TYR A 4 21.09 -5.95 -11.43
CA TYR A 4 20.22 -4.76 -11.28
C TYR A 4 19.59 -4.38 -12.64
N GLY A 5 19.07 -5.36 -13.36
CA GLY A 5 18.21 -5.13 -14.52
C GLY A 5 16.77 -5.10 -14.04
N ARG A 6 15.96 -4.19 -14.57
CA ARG A 6 14.50 -4.20 -14.35
C ARG A 6 13.97 -5.61 -14.57
N SER A 7 13.11 -6.07 -13.66
CA SER A 7 12.42 -7.34 -13.85
C SER A 7 11.49 -7.24 -15.06
N GLN A 8 11.06 -8.39 -15.58
CA GLN A 8 10.03 -8.42 -16.63
C GLN A 8 8.75 -7.71 -16.17
N ALA A 9 8.36 -7.89 -14.89
CA ALA A 9 7.22 -7.20 -14.32
C ALA A 9 7.41 -5.67 -14.35
N GLN A 10 8.56 -5.15 -13.92
CA GLN A 10 8.83 -3.70 -14.00
C GLN A 10 8.82 -3.15 -15.43
N GLU A 11 9.26 -3.93 -16.41
CA GLU A 11 9.17 -3.53 -17.81
C GLU A 11 7.70 -3.41 -18.27
N LEU A 12 6.86 -4.38 -17.90
CA LEU A 12 5.43 -4.39 -18.22
C LEU A 12 4.68 -3.26 -17.50
N LEU A 13 4.99 -3.01 -16.21
CA LEU A 13 4.45 -1.87 -15.46
C LEU A 13 4.77 -0.54 -16.15
N SER A 14 6.00 -0.38 -16.67
CA SER A 14 6.39 0.85 -17.38
C SER A 14 5.63 1.08 -18.70
N ARG A 15 5.01 0.03 -19.24
CA ARG A 15 4.16 0.08 -20.44
C ARG A 15 2.67 0.23 -20.13
N GLY A 16 2.28 0.04 -18.87
CA GLY A 16 0.89 0.02 -18.42
C GLY A 16 0.24 -1.36 -18.49
N ASP A 17 0.99 -2.41 -18.82
CA ASP A 17 0.50 -3.78 -18.97
C ASP A 17 0.45 -4.46 -17.59
N ALA A 18 -0.50 -4.03 -16.75
CA ALA A 18 -0.53 -4.37 -15.32
C ALA A 18 -0.92 -5.84 -15.07
N GLU A 19 -1.83 -6.41 -15.86
CA GLU A 19 -2.18 -7.83 -15.79
C GLU A 19 -0.98 -8.72 -16.12
N GLU A 20 -0.27 -8.45 -17.22
CA GLU A 20 0.91 -9.19 -17.61
C GLU A 20 2.05 -9.00 -16.60
N ALA A 21 2.17 -7.80 -16.00
CA ALA A 21 3.13 -7.56 -14.94
C ALA A 21 2.85 -8.43 -13.71
N LEU A 22 1.58 -8.58 -13.33
CA LEU A 22 1.15 -9.44 -12.24
C LEU A 22 1.50 -10.91 -12.54
N GLU A 23 1.19 -11.40 -13.75
CA GLU A 23 1.54 -12.76 -14.16
C GLU A 23 3.05 -13.00 -14.11
N ALA A 24 3.84 -12.04 -14.58
CA ALA A 24 5.30 -12.13 -14.55
C ALA A 24 5.85 -12.15 -13.12
N ALA A 25 5.29 -11.32 -12.23
CA ALA A 25 5.67 -11.30 -10.82
C ALA A 25 5.32 -12.61 -10.11
N ASP A 26 4.10 -13.13 -10.32
CA ASP A 26 3.65 -14.40 -9.74
C ASP A 26 4.49 -15.59 -10.24
N ALA A 27 4.87 -15.60 -11.52
CA ALA A 27 5.77 -16.60 -12.07
C ALA A 27 7.18 -16.54 -11.45
N ASP A 28 7.70 -15.33 -11.19
CA ASP A 28 9.01 -15.14 -10.56
C ASP A 28 8.99 -15.57 -9.08
N ILE A 29 7.92 -15.26 -8.35
CA ILE A 29 7.70 -15.78 -6.99
C ILE A 29 7.65 -17.31 -7.00
N ALA A 30 6.91 -17.91 -7.93
CA ALA A 30 6.81 -19.37 -8.04
C ALA A 30 8.17 -20.03 -8.35
N ALA A 31 9.02 -19.38 -9.14
CA ALA A 31 10.35 -19.88 -9.49
C ALA A 31 11.37 -19.73 -8.35
N ARG A 32 11.33 -18.61 -7.61
CA ARG A 32 12.28 -18.32 -6.52
C ARG A 32 11.86 -18.92 -5.17
N GLY A 33 10.58 -19.22 -5.01
CA GLY A 33 9.98 -19.61 -3.73
C GLY A 33 9.88 -18.46 -2.74
N GLU A 34 9.49 -18.72 -1.50
CA GLU A 34 9.32 -17.69 -0.44
C GLU A 34 10.62 -17.31 0.27
N GLY A 35 11.75 -17.31 -0.45
CA GLY A 35 13.04 -16.87 0.08
C GLY A 35 13.27 -15.37 -0.05
N GLN A 36 14.32 -14.84 0.60
CA GLN A 36 14.76 -13.44 0.47
C GLN A 36 14.88 -12.97 -0.99
N GLY A 37 15.31 -13.86 -1.89
CA GLY A 37 15.44 -13.55 -3.32
C GLY A 37 14.12 -13.21 -4.03
N ALA A 38 12.96 -13.48 -3.42
CA ALA A 38 11.65 -13.15 -3.96
C ALA A 38 11.11 -11.79 -3.49
N ALA A 39 11.78 -11.09 -2.56
CA ALA A 39 11.29 -9.82 -2.02
C ALA A 39 10.97 -8.80 -3.12
N SER A 40 11.82 -8.69 -4.16
CA SER A 40 11.57 -7.80 -5.30
C SER A 40 10.40 -8.24 -6.18
N ALA A 41 10.17 -9.54 -6.33
CA ALA A 41 9.03 -10.05 -7.07
C ALA A 41 7.70 -9.78 -6.34
N TRP A 42 7.71 -9.83 -5.00
CA TRP A 42 6.57 -9.41 -4.18
C TRP A 42 6.30 -7.91 -4.25
N LEU A 43 7.35 -7.08 -4.33
CA LEU A 43 7.21 -5.64 -4.57
C LEU A 43 6.57 -5.38 -5.95
N ASP A 44 7.07 -6.03 -6.99
CA ASP A 44 6.53 -5.92 -8.35
C ASP A 44 5.06 -6.38 -8.42
N ARG A 45 4.73 -7.47 -7.71
CA ARG A 45 3.36 -7.96 -7.55
C ARG A 45 2.46 -6.91 -6.91
N GLY A 46 2.93 -6.25 -5.85
CA GLY A 46 2.20 -5.18 -5.18
C GLY A 46 1.93 -4.00 -6.11
N ALA A 47 2.95 -3.56 -6.86
CA ALA A 47 2.80 -2.48 -7.83
C ALA A 47 1.81 -2.81 -8.96
N ALA A 48 1.85 -4.03 -9.50
CA ALA A 48 0.89 -4.49 -10.49
C ALA A 48 -0.55 -4.48 -9.95
N LEU A 49 -0.75 -4.99 -8.73
CA LEU A 49 -2.07 -5.02 -8.11
C LEU A 49 -2.59 -3.62 -7.78
N ASP A 50 -1.71 -2.68 -7.40
CA ASP A 50 -2.08 -1.29 -7.16
C ASP A 50 -2.55 -0.61 -8.47
N MET A 51 -1.85 -0.86 -9.58
CA MET A 51 -2.29 -0.38 -10.91
C MET A 51 -3.62 -1.01 -11.37
N LEU A 52 -3.93 -2.23 -10.92
CA LEU A 52 -5.20 -2.91 -11.15
C LEU A 52 -6.31 -2.52 -10.16
N GLU A 53 -6.05 -1.55 -9.28
CA GLU A 53 -6.96 -1.13 -8.20
C GLU A 53 -7.35 -2.27 -7.22
N ARG A 54 -6.56 -3.34 -7.17
CA ARG A 54 -6.72 -4.49 -6.27
C ARG A 54 -5.99 -4.23 -4.95
N TYR A 55 -6.34 -3.12 -4.30
CA TYR A 55 -5.58 -2.55 -3.19
C TYR A 55 -5.38 -3.47 -2.00
N ALA A 56 -6.37 -4.30 -1.66
CA ALA A 56 -6.27 -5.26 -0.57
C ALA A 56 -5.14 -6.27 -0.80
N GLU A 57 -5.05 -6.82 -2.02
CA GLU A 57 -4.03 -7.78 -2.40
C GLU A 57 -2.66 -7.11 -2.62
N ALA A 58 -2.66 -5.85 -3.08
CA ALA A 58 -1.45 -5.04 -3.18
C ALA A 58 -0.82 -4.82 -1.80
N ALA A 59 -1.62 -4.43 -0.81
CA ALA A 59 -1.17 -4.24 0.57
C ALA A 59 -0.56 -5.53 1.15
N ASP A 60 -1.21 -6.68 0.92
CA ASP A 60 -0.72 -7.98 1.38
C ASP A 60 0.60 -8.37 0.66
N ALA A 61 0.75 -8.04 -0.63
CA ALA A 61 1.97 -8.28 -1.39
C ALA A 61 3.14 -7.42 -0.89
N PHE A 62 2.90 -6.13 -0.61
CA PHE A 62 3.92 -5.24 -0.04
C PHE A 62 4.32 -5.67 1.37
N GLU A 63 3.38 -6.11 2.20
CA GLU A 63 3.73 -6.69 3.51
C GLU A 63 4.65 -7.90 3.33
N ARG A 64 4.36 -8.79 2.38
CA ARG A 64 5.21 -9.96 2.12
C ARG A 64 6.60 -9.57 1.60
N ALA A 65 6.69 -8.55 0.75
CA ALA A 65 7.96 -8.00 0.30
C ALA A 65 8.82 -7.52 1.48
N PHE A 66 8.21 -6.79 2.43
CA PHE A 66 8.88 -6.34 3.65
C PHE A 66 9.38 -7.50 4.53
N GLU A 67 8.55 -8.54 4.73
CA GLU A 67 8.92 -9.69 5.55
C GLU A 67 10.10 -10.48 4.98
N LEU A 68 10.22 -10.50 3.65
CA LEU A 68 11.29 -11.21 2.94
C LEU A 68 12.56 -10.37 2.79
N ASP A 69 12.46 -9.04 2.83
CA ASP A 69 13.59 -8.12 2.74
C ASP A 69 14.38 -7.99 4.06
N VAL A 70 14.85 -9.12 4.57
CA VAL A 70 15.61 -9.17 5.84
C VAL A 70 16.98 -8.49 5.71
N ALA A 71 17.57 -8.47 4.51
CA ALA A 71 18.87 -7.86 4.26
C ALA A 71 18.80 -6.36 3.91
N GLY A 72 17.62 -5.82 3.58
CA GLY A 72 17.47 -4.43 3.12
C GLY A 72 17.95 -4.22 1.69
N ASP A 73 17.72 -5.20 0.82
CA ASP A 73 18.05 -5.15 -0.60
C ASP A 73 17.03 -4.30 -1.39
N LEU A 74 15.82 -4.10 -0.86
CA LEU A 74 14.80 -3.26 -1.48
C LEU A 74 14.98 -1.78 -1.15
N ASP A 75 14.50 -0.92 -2.05
CA ASP A 75 14.30 0.48 -1.70
C ASP A 75 13.15 0.59 -0.70
N ARG A 76 13.51 0.88 0.55
CA ARG A 76 12.56 1.01 1.64
C ARG A 76 11.59 2.17 1.45
N LEU A 77 11.95 3.21 0.69
CA LEU A 77 11.06 4.34 0.43
C LEU A 77 9.96 3.94 -0.57
N GLU A 78 10.33 3.26 -1.65
CA GLU A 78 9.36 2.75 -2.64
C GLU A 78 8.37 1.79 -1.98
N LEU A 79 8.87 0.90 -1.12
CA LEU A 79 8.03 -0.04 -0.39
C LEU A 79 7.12 0.65 0.64
N ASP A 80 7.63 1.64 1.38
CA ASP A 80 6.85 2.42 2.36
C ASP A 80 5.69 3.17 1.68
N ASP A 81 5.98 3.87 0.58
CA ASP A 81 5.00 4.66 -0.18
C ASP A 81 3.92 3.76 -0.79
N GLY A 82 4.34 2.69 -1.49
CA GLY A 82 3.42 1.74 -2.13
C GLY A 82 2.54 1.03 -1.12
N TYR A 83 3.12 0.54 -0.01
CA TYR A 83 2.35 -0.14 1.02
C TYR A 83 1.35 0.80 1.69
N PHE A 84 1.77 2.02 2.07
CA PHE A 84 0.86 2.98 2.68
C PHE A 84 -0.31 3.32 1.76
N SER A 85 -0.04 3.60 0.49
CA SER A 85 -1.07 3.92 -0.52
C SER A 85 -2.10 2.79 -0.63
N ALA A 86 -1.63 1.55 -0.85
CA ALA A 86 -2.48 0.38 -0.99
C ALA A 86 -3.28 0.08 0.29
N ALA A 87 -2.63 0.14 1.46
CA ALA A 87 -3.28 -0.09 2.74
C ALA A 87 -4.37 0.95 3.03
N LEU A 88 -4.12 2.22 2.70
CA LEU A 88 -5.10 3.29 2.85
C LEU A 88 -6.28 3.13 1.89
N ALA A 89 -6.03 2.80 0.62
CA ALA A 89 -7.07 2.58 -0.38
C ALA A 89 -7.96 1.38 -0.01
N ALA A 90 -7.34 0.25 0.37
CA ALA A 90 -8.04 -0.93 0.86
C ALA A 90 -8.86 -0.61 2.11
N GLY A 91 -8.28 0.11 3.08
CA GLY A 91 -8.98 0.50 4.30
C GLY A 91 -10.17 1.43 4.02
N ARG A 92 -10.08 2.33 3.04
CA ARG A 92 -11.22 3.17 2.65
C ARG A 92 -12.35 2.36 2.05
N ASP A 93 -12.06 1.45 1.12
CA ASP A 93 -13.07 0.55 0.54
C ASP A 93 -13.75 -0.30 1.63
N GLU A 94 -12.98 -0.86 2.55
CA GLU A 94 -13.50 -1.64 3.68
C GLU A 94 -14.37 -0.79 4.61
N ALA A 95 -13.96 0.43 4.93
CA ALA A 95 -14.75 1.37 5.72
C ALA A 95 -16.05 1.77 5.00
N THR A 96 -16.03 1.99 3.68
CA THR A 96 -17.22 2.26 2.87
C THR A 96 -18.19 1.09 2.89
N ARG A 97 -17.69 -0.15 2.95
CA ARG A 97 -18.49 -1.37 3.12
C ARG A 97 -18.98 -1.59 4.56
N GLY A 98 -18.61 -0.71 5.50
CA GLY A 98 -19.00 -0.77 6.91
C GLY A 98 -18.04 -1.55 7.81
N ASP A 99 -16.92 -2.07 7.28
CA ASP A 99 -15.92 -2.81 8.04
C ASP A 99 -14.78 -1.89 8.51
N VAL A 100 -15.13 -0.96 9.40
CA VAL A 100 -14.18 0.00 9.97
C VAL A 100 -13.08 -0.70 10.79
N SER A 101 -13.40 -1.83 11.41
CA SER A 101 -12.43 -2.62 12.19
C SER A 101 -11.32 -3.15 11.31
N LYS A 102 -11.67 -3.75 10.16
CA LYS A 102 -10.69 -4.26 9.20
C LYS A 102 -9.87 -3.13 8.57
N ALA A 103 -10.52 -2.02 8.22
CA ALA A 103 -9.86 -0.82 7.72
C ALA A 103 -8.79 -0.28 8.69
N ALA A 104 -9.15 -0.19 9.98
CA ALA A 104 -8.22 0.25 11.01
C ALA A 104 -7.07 -0.75 11.23
N ALA A 105 -7.35 -2.04 11.16
CA ALA A 105 -6.35 -3.09 11.29
C ALA A 105 -5.27 -2.99 10.19
N ARG A 106 -5.64 -2.69 8.94
CA ARG A 106 -4.66 -2.50 7.85
C ARG A 106 -3.65 -1.40 8.15
N LEU A 107 -4.13 -0.24 8.60
CA LEU A 107 -3.24 0.88 8.95
C LEU A 107 -2.40 0.58 10.19
N ASP A 108 -2.92 -0.19 11.15
CA ASP A 108 -2.15 -0.64 12.31
C ASP A 108 -1.06 -1.64 11.92
N THR A 109 -1.34 -2.57 11.00
CA THR A 109 -0.33 -3.47 10.43
C THR A 109 0.77 -2.67 9.72
N TYR A 110 0.41 -1.73 8.85
CA TYR A 110 1.38 -0.85 8.17
C TYR A 110 2.31 -0.15 9.18
N VAL A 111 1.74 0.53 10.18
CA VAL A 111 2.51 1.24 11.22
C VAL A 111 3.42 0.29 12.02
N SER A 112 2.98 -0.96 12.26
CA SER A 112 3.80 -1.95 12.96
C SER A 112 4.99 -2.44 12.12
N ARG A 113 4.84 -2.51 10.79
CA ARG A 113 5.94 -2.90 9.87
C ARG A 113 6.90 -1.74 9.61
N PHE A 114 6.37 -0.54 9.49
CA PHE A 114 7.12 0.69 9.23
C PHE A 114 7.01 1.68 10.41
N PRO A 115 7.56 1.36 11.61
CA PRO A 115 7.44 2.25 12.77
C PRO A 115 8.17 3.60 12.59
N LEU A 116 9.13 3.65 11.65
CA LEU A 116 9.87 4.84 11.25
C LEU A 116 9.57 5.24 9.79
N GLY A 117 8.49 4.72 9.20
CA GLY A 117 8.04 5.09 7.86
C GLY A 117 7.59 6.54 7.78
N ASN A 118 7.58 7.10 6.58
CA ASN A 118 7.24 8.50 6.36
C ASN A 118 5.74 8.77 6.61
N HIS A 119 4.89 7.75 6.48
CA HIS A 119 3.42 7.92 6.54
C HIS A 119 2.79 7.45 7.86
N VAL A 120 3.57 7.26 8.92
CA VAL A 120 3.05 6.81 10.22
C VAL A 120 2.04 7.80 10.81
N ALA A 121 2.30 9.10 10.67
CA ALA A 121 1.41 10.15 11.18
C ALA A 121 0.11 10.22 10.39
N GLU A 122 0.21 10.07 9.07
CA GLU A 122 -0.89 10.01 8.12
C GLU A 122 -1.76 8.79 8.38
N ALA A 123 -1.17 7.60 8.52
CA ALA A 123 -1.87 6.36 8.83
C ALA A 123 -2.69 6.48 10.12
N LYS A 124 -2.11 7.04 11.19
CA LYS A 124 -2.83 7.29 12.45
C LYS A 124 -4.01 8.26 12.25
N THR A 125 -3.80 9.32 11.48
CA THR A 125 -4.82 10.31 11.17
C THR A 125 -5.99 9.70 10.37
N TRP A 126 -5.67 8.93 9.32
CA TRP A 126 -6.68 8.27 8.50
C TRP A 126 -7.47 7.23 9.28
N LYS A 127 -6.82 6.47 10.17
CA LYS A 127 -7.47 5.53 11.07
C LYS A 127 -8.49 6.21 11.98
N ALA A 128 -8.12 7.33 12.61
CA ALA A 128 -9.02 8.09 13.48
C ALA A 128 -10.24 8.62 12.70
N ARG A 129 -10.03 9.08 11.45
CA ARG A 129 -11.14 9.49 10.55
C ARG A 129 -12.06 8.32 10.21
N MET A 130 -11.53 7.15 9.88
CA MET A 130 -12.33 5.97 9.56
C MET A 130 -13.19 5.52 10.75
N ARG A 131 -12.71 5.72 11.98
CA ARG A 131 -13.44 5.43 13.22
C ARG A 131 -14.48 6.50 13.60
N GLY A 132 -14.55 7.61 12.85
CA GLY A 132 -15.40 8.75 13.20
C GLY A 132 -14.89 9.56 14.40
N GLU A 133 -13.64 9.36 14.82
CA GLU A 133 -13.00 10.08 15.93
C GLU A 133 -12.52 11.48 15.50
N MET A 134 -12.47 11.73 14.19
CA MET A 134 -12.08 13.01 13.59
C MET A 134 -13.05 13.42 12.48
N PRO A 135 -13.31 14.73 12.30
CA PRO A 135 -14.08 15.22 11.16
C PRO A 135 -13.46 14.75 9.84
N SER A 136 -14.33 14.47 8.86
CA SER A 136 -13.89 14.16 7.51
C SER A 136 -13.19 15.38 6.90
N LEU A 137 -12.31 15.19 5.91
CA LEU A 137 -11.70 16.34 5.19
C LEU A 137 -12.76 17.23 4.52
N LEU A 138 -13.96 16.69 4.28
CA LEU A 138 -15.11 17.37 3.68
C LEU A 138 -15.91 18.20 4.69
N ASP A 139 -15.72 18.04 6.01
CA ASP A 139 -16.46 18.84 7.01
C ASP A 139 -15.98 20.30 7.11
N LYS A 140 -14.83 20.64 6.52
CA LYS A 140 -14.34 22.03 6.49
C LYS A 140 -15.15 22.96 5.59
N THR A 141 -16.12 22.48 4.82
CA THR A 141 -16.96 23.32 3.95
C THR A 141 -18.28 23.74 4.58
N ARG A 142 -18.62 23.32 5.81
CA ARG A 142 -19.93 23.66 6.42
C ARG A 142 -19.93 24.78 7.46
N ASP A 143 -18.78 25.29 7.89
CA ASP A 143 -18.72 26.27 9.00
C ASP A 143 -18.24 27.67 8.58
N ALA A 144 -18.24 28.01 7.28
CA ALA A 144 -17.79 29.32 6.80
C ALA A 144 -18.91 30.28 6.36
N ASN A 145 -20.19 29.93 6.52
CA ASN A 145 -21.32 30.76 6.04
C ASN A 145 -22.29 31.28 7.11
N ASP A 146 -22.04 31.05 8.41
CA ASP A 146 -22.69 31.85 9.46
C ASP A 146 -21.88 33.13 9.71
N VAL A 147 -21.87 34.00 8.70
CA VAL A 147 -21.60 35.42 8.91
C VAL A 147 -22.85 36.02 9.55
N ASP A 148 -22.82 36.13 10.87
CA ASP A 148 -23.82 36.85 11.64
C ASP A 148 -23.81 38.33 11.17
N LEU A 149 -24.92 38.73 10.56
CA LEU A 149 -25.19 40.10 10.13
C LEU A 149 -25.39 41.00 11.37
N PRO A 150 -24.90 42.25 11.39
CA PRO A 150 -25.53 43.29 12.20
C PRO A 150 -26.90 43.70 11.62
#